data_AF-A0A7C3KWC5-F1
#
_entry.id   AF-A0A7C3KWC5-F1
#
_cell.length_a   1.000
_cell.length_b   1.000
_cell.length_c   1.000
_cell.angle_alpha   90.00
_cell.angle_beta   90.00
_cell.angle_gamma   90.00
#
_symmetry.space_group_name_H-M   'P 1'
#
loop_
_entity.id
_entity.type
_entity.pdbx_description
1 polymer ?
#
loop_
_entity_poly.entity_id
_entity_poly.type
_entity_poly.pdbx_seq_one_letter_code
_entity_poly.pdbx_strand_id
1 'polypeptide(L)'
;VRHTPSGSLYRLGAALFDLDDPARLVRRGNEWIFGPEKEYERVGDVGYVVFPCGYTIEEDGDTLRLYYGGADTSVALATGSIREILDWLSTQV
;
A
#
# COMPACT_ATOMS: atom_id res chain seq x y z
N VAL A 1 -10.97 2.62 2.06
CA VAL A 1 -11.68 1.38 2.48
C VAL A 1 -12.85 1.15 1.55
N ARG A 2 -13.04 -0.07 1.08
CA ARG A 2 -14.23 -0.46 0.29
C ARG A 2 -15.14 -1.32 1.14
N HIS A 3 -16.43 -1.01 1.22
CA HIS A 3 -17.41 -1.87 1.88
C HIS A 3 -17.93 -2.93 0.89
N THR A 4 -18.03 -4.16 1.37
CA THR A 4 -18.53 -5.32 0.63
C THR A 4 -19.59 -6.04 1.48
N PRO A 5 -20.41 -6.94 0.90
CA PRO A 5 -21.36 -7.74 1.68
C PRO A 5 -20.69 -8.54 2.82
N SER A 6 -19.41 -8.88 2.67
CA SER A 6 -18.62 -9.62 3.66
C SER A 6 -17.84 -8.73 4.64
N GLY A 7 -18.05 -7.41 4.63
CA GLY A 7 -17.35 -6.46 5.48
C GLY A 7 -16.44 -5.49 4.72
N SER A 8 -15.54 -4.85 5.45
CA SER A 8 -14.60 -3.85 4.91
C SER A 8 -13.40 -4.51 4.25
N LEU A 9 -12.98 -3.98 3.10
CA LEU A 9 -11.76 -4.35 2.39
C LEU A 9 -10.80 -3.16 2.39
N TYR A 10 -9.62 -3.34 2.99
CA TYR A 10 -8.55 -2.35 3.00
C TYR A 10 -7.43 -2.77 2.04
N ARG A 11 -7.11 -1.89 1.09
CA ARG A 11 -6.07 -2.06 0.08
C ARG A 11 -5.30 -0.75 -0.07
N LEU A 12 -4.04 -0.84 -0.47
CA LEU A 12 -3.17 0.31 -0.64
C LEU A 12 -3.17 0.72 -2.11
N GLY A 13 -3.33 2.02 -2.35
CA GLY A 13 -2.99 2.64 -3.64
C GLY A 13 -1.69 3.44 -3.51
N ALA A 14 -1.32 4.12 -4.58
CA ALA A 14 -0.20 5.05 -4.60
C ALA A 14 -0.62 6.40 -5.18
N ALA A 15 0.02 7.47 -4.70
CA ALA A 15 -0.12 8.82 -5.21
C ALA A 15 1.24 9.50 -5.19
N LEU A 16 1.54 10.24 -6.26
CA LEU A 16 2.74 11.05 -6.43
C LEU A 16 2.37 12.51 -6.29
N PHE A 17 3.06 13.20 -5.39
CA PHE A 17 2.93 14.63 -5.16
C PHE A 17 4.15 15.36 -5.70
N ASP A 18 4.02 16.66 -5.92
CA ASP A 18 5.13 17.50 -6.34
C ASP A 18 6.19 17.58 -5.23
N LEU A 19 7.45 17.65 -5.65
CA LEU A 19 8.59 17.61 -4.74
C LEU A 19 8.76 18.94 -3.98
N ASP A 20 8.45 20.07 -4.62
CA ASP A 20 8.59 21.40 -4.06
C ASP A 20 7.29 21.90 -3.41
N ASP A 21 6.12 21.47 -3.94
CA ASP A 21 4.80 21.76 -3.39
C ASP A 21 3.98 20.47 -3.10
N PRO A 22 4.13 19.86 -1.90
CA PRO A 22 3.49 18.58 -1.59
C PRO A 22 1.95 18.64 -1.51
N ALA A 23 1.34 19.82 -1.53
CA ALA A 23 -0.12 19.95 -1.66
C ALA A 23 -0.60 19.65 -3.10
N ARG A 24 0.30 19.76 -4.08
CA ARG A 24 0.01 19.52 -5.48
C ARG A 24 0.11 18.03 -5.82
N LEU A 25 -1.04 17.42 -6.07
CA LEU A 25 -1.12 16.06 -6.60
C LEU A 25 -0.64 16.03 -8.06
N VAL A 26 0.38 15.22 -8.35
CA VAL A 26 0.91 15.03 -9.71
C VAL A 26 0.20 13.87 -10.39
N ARG A 27 0.11 12.72 -9.72
CA ARG A 27 -0.60 11.52 -10.20
C ARG A 27 -1.18 10.74 -9.04
N ARG A 28 -2.26 10.01 -9.28
CA ARG A 28 -2.82 9.04 -8.35
C ARG A 28 -3.27 7.82 -9.13
N GLY A 29 -2.91 6.63 -8.65
CA GLY A 29 -3.40 5.39 -9.27
C GLY A 29 -4.89 5.21 -9.05
N ASN A 30 -5.58 4.73 -10.09
CA ASN A 30 -7.00 4.35 -9.99
C ASN A 30 -7.19 2.93 -9.42
N GLU A 31 -6.12 2.14 -9.41
CA GLU A 31 -6.09 0.79 -8.84
C GLU A 31 -5.22 0.72 -7.58
N TRP A 32 -5.27 -0.45 -6.94
CA TRP A 32 -4.48 -0.77 -5.76
C TRP A 32 -3.17 -1.45 -6.18
N ILE A 33 -2.10 -1.19 -5.41
CA ILE A 33 -0.78 -1.82 -5.60
C ILE A 33 -0.54 -2.95 -4.61
N PHE A 34 -1.30 -2.99 -3.51
CA PHE A 34 -1.16 -4.02 -2.48
C PHE A 34 -2.49 -4.29 -1.77
N GLY A 35 -2.82 -5.57 -1.56
CA GLY A 35 -4.10 -6.02 -1.00
C GLY A 35 -3.97 -7.36 -0.26
N PRO A 36 -5.01 -7.76 0.50
CA PRO A 36 -4.96 -8.94 1.36
C PRO A 36 -5.04 -10.25 0.55
N GLU A 37 -3.99 -11.04 0.62
CA GLU A 37 -3.83 -12.33 -0.05
C GLU A 37 -3.58 -13.49 0.90
N LYS A 38 -2.80 -13.26 1.95
CA LYS A 38 -2.41 -14.26 2.94
C LYS A 38 -3.49 -14.45 3.99
N GLU A 39 -3.47 -15.59 4.65
CA GLU A 39 -4.44 -15.93 5.68
C GLU A 39 -4.45 -14.91 6.82
N TYR A 40 -3.26 -14.50 7.30
CA TYR A 40 -3.12 -13.49 8.35
C TYR A 40 -3.57 -12.06 7.94
N GLU A 41 -3.87 -11.82 6.67
CA GLU A 41 -4.43 -10.55 6.16
C GLU A 41 -5.95 -10.66 5.93
N ARG A 42 -6.46 -11.88 5.78
CA ARG A 42 -7.87 -12.18 5.50
C ARG A 42 -8.64 -12.54 6.76
N VAL A 43 -7.97 -13.09 7.77
CA VAL A 43 -8.57 -13.58 9.01
C VAL A 43 -7.87 -12.95 10.22
N GLY A 44 -8.68 -12.37 11.11
CA GLY A 44 -8.23 -11.65 12.31
C GLY A 44 -9.41 -10.88 12.92
N ASP A 45 -9.11 -9.98 13.85
CA ASP A 45 -10.09 -9.09 14.48
C ASP A 45 -10.88 -8.28 13.44
N VAL A 46 -10.21 -7.84 12.36
CA VAL A 46 -10.86 -7.23 11.18
C VAL A 46 -10.30 -7.88 9.91
N GLY A 47 -11.03 -8.83 9.33
CA GLY A 47 -10.61 -9.53 8.13
C GLY A 47 -10.47 -8.64 6.88
N TYR A 48 -9.66 -9.09 5.92
CA TYR A 48 -9.39 -8.44 4.63
C TYR A 48 -8.76 -7.05 4.74
N VAL A 49 -7.75 -6.93 5.61
CA VAL A 49 -7.03 -5.68 5.87
C VAL A 49 -5.52 -5.87 5.68
N VAL A 50 -4.94 -4.98 4.88
CA VAL A 50 -3.51 -4.65 4.89
C VAL A 50 -3.38 -3.14 5.12
N PHE A 51 -2.85 -2.73 6.28
CA PHE A 51 -2.82 -1.31 6.67
C PHE A 51 -1.38 -0.80 6.86
N PRO A 52 -0.86 0.10 6.01
CA PRO A 52 0.53 0.55 6.11
C PRO A 52 0.76 1.43 7.35
N CYS A 53 1.80 1.13 8.12
CA CYS A 53 2.12 1.82 9.39
C CYS A 53 3.51 2.49 9.40
N GLY A 54 4.37 2.17 8.44
CA GLY A 54 5.70 2.76 8.35
C GLY A 54 6.55 2.08 7.28
N TYR A 55 7.65 2.72 6.89
CA TYR A 55 8.56 2.14 5.92
C TYR A 55 10.01 2.54 6.17
N THR A 56 10.93 1.74 5.63
CA THR A 56 12.34 2.10 5.45
C THR A 56 12.72 1.94 3.99
N ILE A 57 13.74 2.67 3.56
CA ILE A 57 14.35 2.57 2.24
C ILE A 57 15.77 2.04 2.46
N GLU A 58 16.12 0.97 1.75
CA GLU A 58 17.46 0.38 1.84
C GLU A 58 18.52 1.29 1.16
N GLU A 59 19.80 0.96 1.34
CA GLU A 59 20.93 1.77 0.85
C GLU A 59 20.98 1.93 -0.69
N ASP A 60 20.28 1.06 -1.43
CA ASP A 60 20.15 1.16 -2.89
C ASP A 60 19.23 2.31 -3.34
N GLY A 61 18.52 2.96 -2.41
CA GLY A 61 17.60 4.05 -2.67
C GLY A 61 16.30 3.63 -3.36
N ASP A 62 16.02 2.33 -3.47
CA ASP A 62 14.90 1.79 -4.24
C ASP A 62 14.10 0.73 -3.49
N THR A 63 14.77 -0.15 -2.74
CA THR A 63 14.10 -1.22 -2.01
C THR A 63 13.33 -0.62 -0.83
N LEU A 64 12.01 -0.68 -0.91
CA LEU A 64 11.06 -0.25 0.11
C LEU A 64 10.69 -1.43 1.01
N ARG A 65 10.94 -1.30 2.31
CA ARG A 65 10.38 -2.19 3.33
C ARG A 65 9.15 -1.53 3.92
N LEU A 66 7.97 -2.09 3.64
CA LEU A 66 6.70 -1.56 4.13
C LEU A 66 6.19 -2.42 5.30
N TYR A 67 6.13 -1.84 6.49
CA TYR A 67 5.51 -2.45 7.67
C TYR A 67 4.01 -2.16 7.65
N TYR A 68 3.20 -3.20 7.83
CA TYR A 68 1.76 -3.09 7.78
C TYR A 68 1.06 -3.99 8.79
N GLY A 69 -0.13 -3.59 9.21
CA GLY A 69 -1.06 -4.42 9.97
C GLY A 69 -1.82 -5.37 9.06
N GLY A 70 -1.79 -6.67 9.37
CA GLY A 70 -2.58 -7.72 8.72
C GLY A 70 -3.79 -8.08 9.58
N ALA A 71 -4.99 -7.93 9.01
CA ALA A 71 -6.27 -8.24 9.65
C ALA A 71 -6.47 -7.67 11.08
N ASP A 72 -5.91 -6.49 11.37
CA ASP A 72 -5.83 -5.87 12.71
C ASP A 72 -5.29 -6.79 13.81
N THR A 73 -4.50 -7.80 13.44
CA THR A 73 -4.05 -8.87 14.35
C THR A 73 -2.54 -9.07 14.32
N SER A 74 -1.92 -8.93 13.16
CA SER A 74 -0.49 -9.20 12.95
C SER A 74 0.24 -7.97 12.45
N VAL A 75 1.54 -7.87 12.76
CA VAL A 75 2.46 -6.97 12.07
C VAL A 75 3.23 -7.79 11.05
N ALA A 76 3.23 -7.34 9.80
CA ALA A 76 3.91 -7.99 8.69
C ALA A 76 4.75 -6.99 7.89
N LEU A 77 5.59 -7.52 7.00
CA LEU A 77 6.52 -6.77 6.18
C LEU A 77 6.35 -7.16 4.71
N ALA A 78 6.13 -6.18 3.85
CA ALA A 78 6.19 -6.33 2.40
C ALA A 78 7.48 -5.67 1.89
N THR A 79 8.02 -6.18 0.79
CA THR A 79 9.18 -5.59 0.10
C THR A 79 8.74 -5.20 -1.31
N GLY A 80 9.11 -4.01 -1.76
CA GLY A 80 8.81 -3.51 -3.12
C GLY A 80 9.90 -2.57 -3.62
N SER A 81 9.77 -2.10 -4.87
CA SER A 81 10.67 -1.13 -5.49
C SER A 81 9.96 0.21 -5.69
N ILE A 82 10.62 1.31 -5.31
CA ILE A 82 10.12 2.67 -5.54
C ILE A 82 10.03 2.95 -7.04
N ARG A 83 11.04 2.53 -7.82
CA ARG A 83 11.06 2.66 -9.28
C ARG A 83 9.89 1.92 -9.91
N GLU A 84 9.62 0.68 -9.51
CA GLU A 84 8.46 -0.07 -10.02
C GLU A 84 7.13 0.62 -9.68
N ILE A 85 6.98 1.19 -8.48
CA ILE A 85 5.78 1.94 -8.10
C ILE A 85 5.63 3.22 -8.95
N LEU A 86 6.72 3.95 -9.20
CA LEU A 86 6.72 5.15 -10.04
C LEU A 86 6.43 4.82 -11.51
N ASP A 87 7.03 3.74 -12.03
CA ASP A 87 6.78 3.23 -13.38
C ASP A 87 5.32 2.81 -13.51
N TRP A 88 4.78 2.06 -12.53
CA TRP A 88 3.37 1.71 -12.49
C TRP A 88 2.48 2.96 -12.48
N LEU A 89 2.76 3.97 -11.65
CA LEU A 89 2.02 5.23 -11.59
C LEU A 89 2.06 6.01 -12.93
N SER A 90 3.15 5.90 -13.69
CA SER A 90 3.26 6.54 -15.01
C SER A 90 2.29 5.95 -16.04
N THR A 91 1.88 4.69 -15.86
CA THR A 91 0.90 4.00 -16.71
C THR A 91 -0.55 4.24 -16.30
N GLN A 92 -0.79 4.82 -15.12
CA GLN A 92 -2.13 5.10 -14.62
C GLN A 92 -2.69 6.35 -15.33
N VAL A 93 -3.93 6.25 -15.81
CA VAL A 93 -4.66 7.31 -16.53
C VAL A 93 -5.44 8.20 -15.57
#